data_AF-A0A5K0WC97-F1
#
_entry.id   AF-A0A5K0WC97-F1
#
_cell.length_a   1.000
_cell.length_b   1.000
_cell.length_c   1.000
_cell.angle_alpha   90.00
_cell.angle_beta   90.00
_cell.angle_gamma   90.00
#
_symmetry.space_group_name_H-M   'P 1'
#
loop_
_entity.id
_entity.type
_entity.pdbx_description
1 polymer ?
#
loop_
_entity_poly.entity_id
_entity_poly.type
_entity_poly.pdbx_seq_one_letter_code
_entity_poly.pdbx_strand_id
1 'polypeptide(L)' 'DYGFSLMFYKAPYLVDIKLDSNGRVLKLDSIQQAQCWKDIDVLVFNSGHWWQHIGPQQQG' A
#
# COMPACT_ATOMS: atom_id res chain seq x y z
N ASP A 1 31.39 -3.62 -2.25
CA ASP A 1 30.18 -2.77 -2.24
C ASP A 1 29.66 -2.55 -3.64
N TYR A 2 28.38 -2.85 -3.84
CA TYR A 2 27.70 -2.75 -5.15
C TYR A 2 26.86 -1.47 -5.29
N GLY A 3 26.91 -0.56 -4.31
CA GLY A 3 26.26 0.76 -4.38
C GLY A 3 24.73 0.73 -4.40
N PHE A 4 24.10 -0.34 -3.88
CA PHE A 4 22.63 -0.45 -3.80
C PHE A 4 22.16 -0.71 -2.37
N SER A 5 20.92 -0.33 -2.09
CA SER A 5 20.18 -0.65 -0.87
C SER A 5 18.86 -1.33 -1.22
N LEU A 6 18.33 -2.11 -0.29
CA LEU A 6 17.03 -2.78 -0.42
C LEU A 6 16.14 -2.38 0.75
N MET A 7 14.91 -1.97 0.45
CA MET A 7 13.90 -1.63 1.44
C MET A 7 12.67 -2.54 1.26
N PHE A 8 12.11 -3.02 2.37
CA PHE A 8 10.82 -3.67 2.39
C PHE A 8 9.84 -2.83 3.21
N TYR A 9 8.68 -2.52 2.63
CA TYR A 9 7.60 -1.81 3.29
C TYR A 9 6.28 -2.58 3.09
N LYS A 10 5.61 -2.91 4.18
CA LYS A 10 4.36 -3.68 4.13
C LYS A 10 3.18 -2.76 3.85
N ALA A 11 2.70 -2.77 2.60
CA ALA A 11 1.48 -2.11 2.17
C ALA A 11 0.62 -3.08 1.35
N PRO A 12 -0.56 -3.51 1.84
CA PRO A 12 -1.43 -4.42 1.09
C PRO A 12 -1.96 -3.80 -0.22
N TYR A 13 -2.20 -2.49 -0.23
CA TYR A 13 -2.68 -1.75 -1.40
C TYR A 13 -1.76 -0.58 -1.71
N LEU A 14 -1.80 -0.08 -2.95
CA LEU A 14 -1.20 1.21 -3.37
C LEU A 14 -2.15 2.40 -3.15
N VAL A 15 -3.21 2.20 -2.38
CA VAL A 15 -4.20 3.23 -2.08
C VAL A 15 -4.44 3.26 -0.59
N ASP A 16 -4.93 4.38 -0.09
CA ASP A 16 -5.18 4.52 1.33
C ASP A 16 -6.42 3.73 1.76
N ILE A 17 -6.34 3.12 2.94
CA ILE A 17 -7.51 2.60 3.65
C ILE A 17 -7.91 3.64 4.69
N LYS A 18 -9.16 4.11 4.64
CA LYS A 18 -9.69 5.05 5.62
C LYS A 18 -10.94 4.50 6.30
N LEU A 19 -11.10 4.82 7.58
CA LEU A 19 -12.35 4.61 8.28
C LEU A 19 -13.27 5.80 7.99
N ASP A 20 -14.42 5.55 7.38
CA ASP A 20 -15.51 6.53 7.25
C ASP A 20 -16.82 5.98 7.82
N SER A 21 -17.93 6.70 7.62
CA SER A 21 -19.25 6.31 8.15
C SER A 21 -19.73 4.94 7.66
N ASN A 22 -19.19 4.44 6.55
CA ASN A 22 -19.53 3.14 5.98
C ASN A 22 -18.52 2.04 6.37
N GLY A 23 -17.55 2.35 7.24
CA GLY A 23 -16.51 1.43 7.69
C GLY A 23 -15.16 1.66 7.00
N ARG A 24 -14.36 0.60 6.83
CA ARG A 24 -13.08 0.69 6.13
C ARG A 24 -13.31 0.76 4.62
N VAL A 25 -12.79 1.82 4.00
CA VAL A 25 -12.96 2.11 2.58
C VAL A 25 -11.60 2.34 1.93
N LEU A 26 -11.42 1.76 0.75
CA LEU A 26 -10.28 2.04 -0.13
C LEU A 26 -10.52 3.39 -0.84
N LYS A 27 -9.66 4.38 -0.61
CA LYS A 27 -9.68 5.67 -1.30
C LYS A 27 -8.81 5.59 -2.55
N LEU A 28 -9.42 5.20 -3.67
CA LEU A 28 -8.72 4.89 -4.93
C LEU A 28 -7.95 6.08 -5.54
N ASP A 29 -8.24 7.28 -5.08
CA ASP A 29 -7.68 8.56 -5.49
C ASP A 29 -6.58 9.09 -4.55
N SER A 30 -6.13 8.27 -3.57
CA SER A 30 -5.23 8.71 -2.50
C SER A 30 -4.13 7.69 -2.19
N ILE A 31 -2.88 8.17 -2.02
CA ILE A 31 -1.70 7.34 -1.70
C ILE A 31 -0.76 8.05 -0.70
N GLN A 32 -1.25 8.36 0.50
CA GLN A 32 -0.47 9.10 1.51
C GLN A 32 0.79 8.37 1.95
N GLN A 33 0.75 7.03 1.98
CA GLN A 33 1.89 6.16 2.27
C GLN A 33 3.04 6.26 1.24
N ALA A 34 2.84 6.94 0.10
CA ALA A 34 3.91 7.15 -0.88
C ALA A 34 5.12 7.91 -0.35
N GLN A 35 4.94 8.66 0.74
CA GLN A 35 6.04 9.36 1.40
C GLN A 35 7.13 8.40 1.92
N CYS A 36 6.80 7.14 2.20
CA CYS A 36 7.77 6.14 2.68
C CYS A 36 8.72 5.60 1.61
N TRP A 37 8.36 5.72 0.33
CA TRP A 37 9.18 5.31 -0.82
C TRP A 37 9.38 6.44 -1.81
N LYS A 38 9.21 7.68 -1.34
CA LYS A 38 9.60 8.86 -2.09
C LYS A 38 11.11 8.80 -2.33
N ASP A 39 11.52 9.14 -3.54
CA ASP A 39 12.93 9.19 -3.96
C ASP A 39 13.62 7.82 -4.18
N ILE A 40 12.87 6.70 -4.19
CA ILE A 40 13.42 5.39 -4.59
C ILE A 40 13.56 5.29 -6.11
N ASP A 41 14.69 4.75 -6.57
CA ASP A 41 14.97 4.56 -8.01
C ASP A 41 14.06 3.52 -8.67
N VAL A 42 13.78 2.41 -7.98
CA VAL A 42 12.93 1.31 -8.46
C VAL A 42 11.95 0.86 -7.38
N LEU A 43 10.66 1.00 -7.65
CA LEU A 43 9.58 0.51 -6.79
C LEU A 43 8.93 -0.74 -7.39
N VAL A 44 8.96 -1.85 -6.66
CA VAL A 44 8.22 -3.08 -6.99
C VAL A 44 7.09 -3.26 -5.99
N PHE A 45 5.86 -3.33 -6.48
CA PHE A 45 4.67 -3.51 -5.65
C PHE A 45 3.86 -4.72 -6.12
N ASN A 46 3.13 -5.36 -5.19
CA ASN A 46 2.20 -6.43 -5.51
C ASN A 46 0.97 -6.34 -4.61
N SER A 47 -0.19 -6.09 -5.20
CA SER A 47 -1.47 -5.99 -4.49
C SER A 47 -2.52 -7.03 -4.92
N GLY A 48 -2.20 -7.91 -5.88
CA GLY A 48 -3.20 -8.69 -6.63
C GLY A 48 -4.16 -9.50 -5.78
N HIS A 49 -3.64 -10.32 -4.86
CA HIS A 49 -4.48 -11.21 -4.04
C HIS A 49 -5.34 -10.46 -3.02
N TRP A 50 -4.95 -9.25 -2.61
CA TRP A 50 -5.70 -8.48 -1.61
C TRP A 50 -7.03 -7.94 -2.15
N TRP A 51 -7.16 -7.73 -3.47
CA TRP A 51 -8.39 -7.22 -4.08
C TRP A 51 -9.59 -8.17 -3.95
N GLN A 52 -9.36 -9.45 -3.60
CA GLN A 52 -10.42 -10.41 -3.34
C GLN A 52 -10.86 -10.42 -1.87
N HIS A 53 -10.11 -9.75 -0.97
CA HIS A 53 -10.43 -9.70 0.45
C HIS A 53 -11.51 -8.65 0.71
N ILE A 54 -12.55 -9.06 1.44
CA ILE A 54 -13.66 -8.19 1.83
C ILE A 54 -13.89 -8.26 3.34
N GLY A 55 -14.40 -7.16 3.91
CA GLY A 55 -14.76 -7.09 5.33
C GLY A 55 -13.57 -7.40 6.25
N PRO A 56 -13.71 -8.31 7.23
CA PRO A 56 -12.64 -8.63 8.19
C PRO A 56 -11.34 -9.15 7.56
N GLN A 57 -11.39 -9.66 6.33
CA GLN A 57 -10.21 -10.17 5.62
C GLN A 57 -9.33 -9.04 5.05
N GLN A 58 -9.86 -7.83 4.92
CA GLN A 58 -9.06 -6.68 4.46
C GLN A 58 -7.98 -6.35 5.51
N GLN A 59 -6.73 -6.39 5.05
CA GLN A 59 -5.57 -6.02 5.87
C GLN A 59 -5.26 -4.54 5.71
N GLY A 60 -4.83 -3.93 6.81
CA GLY A 60 -4.62 -2.49 6.94
C GLY A 60 -5.55 -1.87 7.97
#